data_AF-A0A1H7IGD0-F1
#
_entry.id   AF-A0A1H7IGD0-F1
#
_cell.length_a   1.000
_cell.length_b   1.000
_cell.length_c   1.000
_cell.angle_alpha   90.00
_cell.angle_beta   90.00
_cell.angle_gamma   90.00
#
_symmetry.space_group_name_H-M   'P 1'
#
loop_
_entity.id
_entity.type
_entity.pdbx_description
1 polymer ?
#
loop_
_entity_poly.entity_id
_entity_poly.type
_entity_poly.pdbx_seq_one_letter_code
_entity_poly.pdbx_strand_id
1 'polypeptide(L)'
;MLYLATQFAWFLLAAFAMGLVFGWLTGRGGPRGFAGGPVLGLAMLWAALAALVWLRLVNDQAAFWIETALLYLLAYAAGCLIGSLFAGEGEALPVLAAPAPRLALPQPAPALRPPVAKVKASEAATGEPAPMPKVEGEDAIAGKRPAGFIAAHGGQADDLKLIKGIGPQNEARLHALGIWHFSQIAAWTPENVEWVGTYLAFPGRIEREGWVAQAAALARTATTVEPVTAIPLSGAALEGKRPSNLLPGARGGKPDDLGLIDGIGPAIAETLNTLGIWHFDQIVALGPDELRFLAHHTGFPGRDVAEQWQAEAKILAGGGETEHSRAVKAKRRKRKR
;
A
#
# COMPACT_ATOMS: atom_id res chain seq x y z
N MET A 1 0.23 41.32 -6.61
CA MET A 1 1.46 40.50 -6.44
C MET A 1 1.93 40.29 -4.99
N LEU A 2 2.50 41.28 -4.28
CA LEU A 2 3.13 41.02 -2.96
C LEU A 2 2.16 40.47 -1.90
N TYR A 3 0.91 40.96 -1.90
CA TYR A 3 -0.18 40.48 -1.05
C TYR A 3 -0.59 39.03 -1.36
N LEU A 4 -0.66 38.65 -2.64
CA LEU A 4 -0.95 37.29 -3.07
C LEU A 4 0.18 36.32 -2.69
N ALA A 5 1.42 36.78 -2.78
CA ALA A 5 2.59 35.97 -2.42
C ALA A 5 2.61 35.58 -0.93
N THR A 6 2.19 36.49 -0.04
CA THR A 6 2.05 36.20 1.39
C THR A 6 0.84 35.32 1.71
N GLN A 7 -0.30 35.53 1.04
CA GLN A 7 -1.52 34.75 1.25
C GLN A 7 -1.37 33.28 0.81
N PHE A 8 -0.65 33.04 -0.28
CA PHE A 8 -0.46 31.70 -0.86
C PHE A 8 0.96 31.17 -0.69
N ALA A 9 1.72 31.69 0.29
CA ALA A 9 3.14 31.38 0.48
C ALA A 9 3.44 29.86 0.51
N TRP A 10 2.62 29.09 1.22
CA TRP A 10 2.78 27.63 1.30
C TRP A 10 2.51 26.89 0.00
N PHE A 11 1.55 27.36 -0.79
CA PHE A 11 1.23 26.76 -2.08
C PHE A 11 2.26 27.15 -3.16
N LEU A 12 2.80 28.39 -3.10
CA LEU A 12 3.90 28.81 -3.95
C LEU A 12 5.18 28.02 -3.64
N LEU A 13 5.43 27.74 -2.35
CA LEU A 13 6.53 26.86 -1.92
C LEU A 13 6.33 25.42 -2.41
N ALA A 14 5.10 24.91 -2.40
CA ALA A 14 4.77 23.59 -2.97
C ALA A 14 4.95 23.56 -4.50
N ALA A 15 4.50 24.60 -5.23
CA ALA A 15 4.70 24.71 -6.68
C ALA A 15 6.19 24.82 -7.03
N PHE A 16 6.96 25.58 -6.26
CA PHE A 16 8.41 25.67 -6.38
C PHE A 16 9.11 24.33 -6.11
N ALA A 17 8.73 23.62 -5.04
CA ALA A 17 9.27 22.30 -4.72
C ALA A 17 8.94 21.26 -5.81
N MET A 18 7.72 21.31 -6.35
CA MET A 18 7.33 20.47 -7.50
C MET A 18 8.20 20.81 -8.72
N GLY A 19 8.41 22.10 -8.99
CA GLY A 19 9.32 22.56 -10.02
C GLY A 19 10.75 22.03 -9.83
N LEU A 20 11.30 22.08 -8.62
CA LEU A 20 12.63 21.54 -8.30
C LEU A 20 12.76 20.06 -8.66
N VAL A 21 11.77 19.26 -8.27
CA VAL A 21 11.75 17.81 -8.54
C VAL A 21 11.67 17.54 -10.04
N PHE A 22 10.79 18.23 -10.77
CA PHE A 22 10.66 18.08 -12.22
C PHE A 22 11.90 18.57 -12.98
N GLY A 23 12.48 19.71 -12.58
CA GLY A 23 13.74 20.22 -13.13
C GLY A 23 14.90 19.25 -12.93
N TRP A 24 14.98 18.63 -11.76
CA TRP A 24 15.99 17.64 -11.43
C TRP A 24 15.80 16.30 -12.17
N LEU A 25 14.55 15.87 -12.37
CA LEU A 25 14.21 14.68 -13.15
C LEU A 25 14.54 14.88 -14.64
N THR A 26 14.21 16.06 -15.19
CA THR A 26 14.37 16.36 -16.63
C THR A 26 15.79 16.79 -16.99
N GLY A 27 16.55 17.40 -16.08
CA GLY A 27 17.94 17.81 -16.29
C GLY A 27 18.94 16.66 -16.45
N ARG A 28 18.55 15.40 -16.14
CA ARG A 28 19.41 14.22 -16.30
C ARG A 28 19.62 13.76 -17.75
N GLY A 29 18.94 14.36 -18.74
CA GLY A 29 18.95 13.94 -20.15
C GLY A 29 20.02 14.60 -21.05
N GLY A 30 20.97 15.35 -20.51
CA GLY A 30 21.96 16.10 -21.30
C GLY A 30 21.41 17.45 -21.83
N PRO A 31 22.28 18.32 -22.39
CA PRO A 31 22.01 19.75 -22.57
C PRO A 31 21.15 20.08 -23.81
N ARG A 32 20.09 19.33 -24.06
CA ARG A 32 19.14 19.60 -25.15
C ARG A 32 17.71 19.31 -24.72
N GLY A 33 17.10 20.21 -23.97
CA GLY A 33 15.70 20.06 -23.60
C GLY A 33 14.90 21.32 -23.31
N PHE A 34 15.54 22.46 -23.03
CA PHE A 34 14.79 23.65 -22.58
C PHE A 34 14.82 24.85 -23.52
N ALA A 35 15.70 24.86 -24.53
CA ALA A 35 15.80 25.94 -25.51
C ALA A 35 15.03 25.62 -26.81
N GLY A 36 13.84 25.04 -26.69
CA GLY A 36 12.96 24.75 -27.82
C GLY A 36 11.87 25.82 -27.98
N GLY A 37 11.44 26.05 -29.23
CA GLY A 37 10.29 26.90 -29.59
C GLY A 37 9.06 26.87 -28.66
N PRO A 38 8.64 25.73 -28.05
CA PRO A 38 7.52 25.72 -27.10
C PRO A 38 7.76 26.53 -25.81
N VAL A 39 8.99 26.60 -25.30
CA VAL A 39 9.30 27.36 -24.07
C VAL A 39 9.22 28.87 -24.32
N LEU A 40 9.70 29.31 -25.48
CA LEU A 40 9.57 30.71 -25.91
C LEU A 40 8.10 31.09 -26.12
N GLY A 41 7.30 30.18 -26.70
CA GLY A 41 5.85 30.36 -26.84
C GLY A 41 5.13 30.51 -25.50
N LEU A 42 5.48 29.69 -24.51
CA LEU A 42 4.90 29.77 -23.17
C LEU A 42 5.32 31.05 -22.42
N ALA A 43 6.57 31.49 -22.59
CA ALA A 43 7.06 32.75 -22.03
C ALA A 43 6.36 33.97 -22.65
N MET A 44 6.14 33.98 -23.97
CA MET A 44 5.39 35.04 -24.64
C MET A 44 3.92 35.06 -24.21
N LEU A 45 3.28 33.89 -24.06
CA LEU A 45 1.91 33.78 -23.55
C LEU A 45 1.80 34.31 -22.10
N TRP A 46 2.76 33.96 -21.25
CA TRP A 46 2.82 34.46 -19.87
C TRP A 46 2.98 35.99 -19.85
N ALA A 47 3.86 36.55 -20.66
CA ALA A 47 4.06 38.00 -20.77
C ALA A 47 2.83 38.74 -21.30
N ALA A 48 2.12 38.16 -22.29
CA ALA A 48 0.89 38.72 -22.82
C ALA A 48 -0.24 38.74 -21.77
N LEU A 49 -0.39 37.66 -21.00
CA LEU A 49 -1.35 37.61 -19.89
C LEU A 49 -1.01 38.61 -18.78
N ALA A 50 0.28 38.77 -18.46
CA ALA A 50 0.73 39.80 -17.51
C ALA A 50 0.44 41.22 -18.02
N ALA A 51 0.65 41.48 -19.31
CA ALA A 51 0.36 42.77 -19.94
C ALA A 51 -1.14 43.09 -19.97
N LEU A 52 -2.01 42.11 -20.22
CA LEU A 52 -3.47 42.28 -20.18
C LEU A 52 -3.97 42.71 -18.79
N VAL A 53 -3.41 42.11 -17.74
CA VAL A 53 -3.71 42.49 -16.35
C VAL A 53 -3.14 43.87 -16.02
N TRP A 54 -1.90 44.13 -16.41
CA TRP A 54 -1.22 45.42 -16.18
C TRP A 54 -1.96 46.60 -16.83
N LEU A 55 -2.46 46.40 -18.05
CA LEU A 55 -3.23 47.39 -18.79
C LEU A 55 -4.69 47.49 -18.34
N ARG A 56 -5.11 46.73 -17.31
CA ARG A 56 -6.50 46.71 -16.80
C ARG A 56 -7.54 46.40 -17.88
N LEU A 57 -7.16 45.59 -18.88
CA LEU A 57 -8.07 45.20 -19.97
C LEU A 57 -9.07 44.09 -19.56
N VAL A 58 -8.97 43.60 -18.33
CA VAL A 58 -9.73 42.45 -17.82
C VAL A 58 -10.39 42.82 -16.49
N ASN A 59 -11.59 42.30 -16.26
CA ASN A 59 -12.36 42.50 -15.03
C ASN A 59 -11.55 42.14 -13.77
N ASP A 60 -11.75 42.86 -12.66
CA ASP A 60 -10.92 42.74 -11.44
C ASP A 60 -10.90 41.31 -10.86
N GLN A 61 -12.03 40.59 -10.92
CA GLN A 61 -12.11 39.20 -10.47
C GLN A 61 -11.30 38.26 -11.38
N ALA A 62 -11.30 38.49 -12.69
CA ALA A 62 -10.52 37.68 -13.64
C ALA A 62 -9.03 38.06 -13.58
N ALA A 63 -8.70 39.33 -13.36
CA ALA A 63 -7.34 39.79 -13.10
C ALA A 63 -6.74 39.08 -11.88
N PHE A 64 -7.48 38.94 -10.77
CA PHE A 64 -7.03 38.19 -9.59
C PHE A 64 -6.65 36.73 -9.91
N TRP A 65 -7.49 36.01 -10.67
CA TRP A 65 -7.21 34.62 -11.05
C TRP A 65 -6.01 34.52 -12.00
N ILE A 66 -5.87 35.44 -12.95
CA ILE A 66 -4.74 35.48 -13.88
C ILE A 66 -3.45 35.79 -13.11
N GLU A 67 -3.43 36.80 -12.22
CA GLU A 67 -2.25 37.11 -11.38
C GLU A 67 -1.83 35.90 -10.55
N THR A 68 -2.80 35.20 -9.95
CA THR A 68 -2.55 33.99 -9.17
C THR A 68 -1.92 32.90 -10.04
N ALA A 69 -2.50 32.61 -11.21
CA ALA A 69 -1.96 31.60 -12.12
C ALA A 69 -0.53 31.95 -12.60
N LEU A 70 -0.27 33.22 -12.91
CA LEU A 70 1.05 33.69 -13.32
C LEU A 70 2.10 33.53 -12.21
N LEU A 71 1.73 33.79 -10.95
CA LEU A 71 2.62 33.60 -9.79
C LEU A 71 3.00 32.13 -9.58
N TYR A 72 2.04 31.21 -9.69
CA TYR A 72 2.31 29.77 -9.56
C TYR A 72 3.17 29.26 -10.72
N LEU A 73 2.91 29.71 -11.94
CA LEU A 73 3.70 29.31 -13.10
C LEU A 73 5.15 29.82 -13.00
N LEU A 74 5.34 31.05 -12.49
CA LEU A 74 6.66 31.61 -12.27
C LEU A 74 7.42 30.88 -11.14
N ALA A 75 6.75 30.56 -10.03
CA ALA A 75 7.33 29.77 -8.94
C ALA A 75 7.74 28.36 -9.41
N TYR A 76 6.86 27.69 -10.17
CA TYR A 76 7.15 26.38 -10.76
C TYR A 76 8.32 26.43 -11.75
N ALA A 77 8.36 27.44 -12.63
CA ALA A 77 9.44 27.62 -13.59
C ALA A 77 10.78 27.92 -12.91
N ALA A 78 10.79 28.74 -11.85
CA ALA A 78 11.98 28.99 -11.03
C ALA A 78 12.47 27.71 -10.34
N GLY A 79 11.54 26.90 -9.82
CA GLY A 79 11.85 25.58 -9.28
C GLY A 79 12.47 24.67 -10.34
N CYS A 80 11.89 24.59 -11.55
CA CYS A 80 12.44 23.78 -12.64
C CYS A 80 13.85 24.21 -13.03
N LEU A 81 14.09 25.51 -13.15
CA LEU A 81 15.40 26.06 -13.49
C LEU A 81 16.43 25.67 -12.42
N ILE A 82 16.13 25.89 -11.15
CA ILE A 82 17.05 25.57 -10.05
C ILE A 82 17.26 24.05 -9.95
N GLY A 83 16.20 23.25 -10.08
CA GLY A 83 16.28 21.79 -10.06
C GLY A 83 17.17 21.24 -11.17
N SER A 84 17.12 21.88 -12.35
CA SER A 84 17.99 21.52 -13.49
C SER A 84 19.46 21.88 -13.26
N LEU A 85 19.77 22.89 -12.44
CA LEU A 85 21.16 23.22 -12.06
C LEU A 85 21.76 22.19 -11.09
N PHE A 86 20.91 21.55 -10.26
CA PHE A 86 21.32 20.47 -9.36
C PHE A 86 21.27 19.08 -10.01
N ALA A 87 20.77 18.98 -11.24
CA ALA A 87 20.97 17.82 -12.09
C ALA A 87 22.39 17.85 -12.66
N GLY A 88 23.40 17.82 -11.78
CA GLY A 88 24.79 17.63 -12.17
C GLY A 88 24.96 16.33 -12.94
N GLU A 89 25.98 16.27 -13.81
CA GLU A 89 26.34 15.16 -14.71
C GLU A 89 26.26 13.83 -13.98
N GLY A 90 25.08 13.22 -14.00
CA GLY A 90 24.93 11.82 -13.66
C GLY A 90 25.74 11.09 -14.70
N GLU A 91 26.83 10.44 -14.26
CA GLU A 91 27.53 9.46 -15.07
C GLU A 91 26.49 8.71 -15.88
N ALA A 92 26.58 8.86 -17.20
CA ALA A 92 25.82 8.03 -18.10
C ALA A 92 26.11 6.59 -17.67
N LEU A 93 25.11 5.90 -17.13
CA LEU A 93 25.13 4.45 -17.10
C LEU A 93 25.54 4.04 -18.52
N PRO A 94 26.60 3.24 -18.68
CA PRO A 94 27.20 3.01 -19.98
C PRO A 94 26.11 2.40 -20.86
N VAL A 95 25.62 3.21 -21.81
CA VAL A 95 24.90 2.73 -22.96
C VAL A 95 25.86 1.73 -23.60
N LEU A 96 25.42 0.48 -23.64
CA LEU A 96 25.96 -0.61 -24.47
C LEU A 96 26.80 -0.05 -25.63
N ALA A 97 28.11 0.06 -25.40
CA ALA A 97 29.06 0.28 -26.47
C ALA A 97 29.04 -1.00 -27.31
N ALA A 98 28.84 -0.83 -28.61
CA ALA A 98 28.88 -1.90 -29.60
C ALA A 98 30.16 -2.77 -29.46
N PRO A 99 30.10 -4.07 -29.77
CA PRO A 99 31.22 -4.97 -29.51
C PRO A 99 32.28 -4.88 -30.61
N ALA A 100 33.55 -4.70 -30.23
CA ALA A 100 34.72 -5.11 -31.02
C ALA A 100 35.99 -5.14 -30.15
N PRO A 101 37.00 -6.01 -30.41
CA PRO A 101 37.04 -7.23 -31.20
C PRO A 101 37.34 -8.49 -30.35
N ARG A 102 37.10 -9.67 -30.93
CA ARG A 102 37.46 -11.00 -30.38
C ARG A 102 38.88 -11.04 -29.81
N LEU A 103 39.00 -11.36 -28.52
CA LEU A 103 40.19 -11.99 -27.94
C LEU A 103 39.80 -13.38 -27.44
N ALA A 104 40.50 -14.36 -28.00
CA ALA A 104 40.49 -15.80 -27.81
C ALA A 104 39.71 -16.40 -26.62
N LEU A 105 38.80 -17.31 -26.94
CA LEU A 105 38.22 -18.27 -25.99
C LEU A 105 39.32 -19.19 -25.43
N PRO A 106 39.44 -19.36 -24.09
CA PRO A 106 40.05 -20.55 -23.53
C PRO A 106 39.13 -21.76 -23.74
N GLN A 107 39.69 -22.86 -24.21
CA GLN A 107 38.99 -24.14 -24.39
C GLN A 107 38.42 -24.70 -23.06
N PRO A 108 37.37 -25.56 -23.13
CA PRO A 108 36.74 -26.14 -21.94
C PRO A 108 37.55 -27.31 -21.38
N ALA A 109 37.81 -27.28 -20.07
CA ALA A 109 38.34 -28.40 -19.29
C ALA A 109 37.20 -28.98 -18.39
N PRO A 110 37.29 -30.25 -17.98
CA PRO A 110 36.18 -31.20 -18.00
C PRO A 110 35.22 -31.12 -16.82
N ALA A 111 34.00 -31.64 -17.05
CA ALA A 111 32.93 -31.82 -16.08
C ALA A 111 33.39 -32.55 -14.81
N LEU A 112 33.23 -31.89 -13.66
CA LEU A 112 33.25 -32.50 -12.34
C LEU A 112 31.81 -32.72 -11.85
N ARG A 113 31.56 -33.94 -11.39
CA ARG A 113 30.27 -34.47 -10.91
C ARG A 113 29.77 -33.72 -9.65
N PRO A 114 28.45 -33.67 -9.40
CA PRO A 114 27.89 -33.07 -8.18
C PRO A 114 28.19 -33.92 -6.94
N PRO A 115 28.49 -33.33 -5.77
CA PRO A 115 28.51 -34.07 -4.52
C PRO A 115 27.07 -34.24 -4.01
N VAL A 116 26.59 -35.48 -4.08
CA VAL A 116 25.46 -35.95 -3.28
C VAL A 116 25.97 -36.14 -1.86
N ALA A 117 25.56 -35.27 -0.94
CA ALA A 117 25.62 -35.53 0.49
C ALA A 117 24.21 -35.37 1.07
N LYS A 118 23.62 -36.50 1.41
CA LYS A 118 22.32 -36.64 2.09
C LYS A 118 22.38 -35.93 3.43
N VAL A 119 21.56 -34.90 3.62
CA VAL A 119 21.05 -34.55 4.95
C VAL A 119 19.61 -35.05 5.02
N LYS A 120 19.39 -35.87 6.04
CA LYS A 120 18.21 -36.69 6.32
C LYS A 120 17.02 -35.78 6.62
N ALA A 121 15.93 -35.98 5.87
CA ALA A 121 14.61 -35.51 6.23
C ALA A 121 14.20 -36.09 7.60
N SER A 122 13.68 -35.24 8.48
CA SER A 122 12.74 -35.65 9.51
C SER A 122 11.36 -35.28 9.00
N GLU A 123 10.58 -36.33 8.79
CA GLU A 123 9.25 -36.40 8.23
C GLU A 123 8.19 -36.23 9.33
N ALA A 124 7.31 -35.24 9.18
CA ALA A 124 5.92 -35.16 9.64
C ALA A 124 5.50 -33.67 9.49
N ALA A 125 4.50 -33.24 8.72
CA ALA A 125 3.31 -33.93 8.26
C ALA A 125 2.94 -33.55 6.81
N THR A 126 2.44 -34.56 6.13
CA THR A 126 1.96 -34.63 4.75
C THR A 126 0.86 -33.62 4.43
N GLY A 127 1.08 -32.85 3.37
CA GLY A 127 0.07 -32.16 2.58
C GLY A 127 0.65 -31.95 1.18
N GLU A 128 0.31 -32.87 0.27
CA GLU A 128 0.74 -32.89 -1.14
C GLU A 128 0.44 -31.55 -1.84
N PRO A 129 1.38 -30.95 -2.59
CA PRO A 129 1.14 -29.69 -3.28
C PRO A 129 0.24 -29.96 -4.50
N ALA A 130 -1.07 -29.83 -4.33
CA ALA A 130 -1.96 -29.91 -5.48
C ALA A 130 -1.77 -28.67 -6.38
N PRO A 131 -1.66 -28.85 -7.71
CA PRO A 131 -1.50 -27.74 -8.64
C PRO A 131 -2.78 -26.88 -8.64
N MET A 132 -2.60 -25.58 -8.44
CA MET A 132 -3.68 -24.61 -8.55
C MET A 132 -4.31 -24.57 -9.94
N PRO A 133 -5.54 -24.02 -10.07
CA PRO A 133 -6.11 -23.72 -11.37
C PRO A 133 -5.13 -22.89 -12.22
N LYS A 134 -5.00 -23.31 -13.47
CA LYS A 134 -4.15 -22.70 -14.49
C LYS A 134 -4.61 -21.26 -14.70
N VAL A 135 -3.70 -20.29 -14.62
CA VAL A 135 -4.05 -18.89 -14.94
C VAL A 135 -4.20 -18.81 -16.46
N GLU A 136 -5.31 -18.25 -16.95
CA GLU A 136 -5.55 -18.11 -18.39
C GLU A 136 -4.42 -17.28 -19.02
N GLY A 137 -3.74 -17.85 -20.02
CA GLY A 137 -2.60 -17.20 -20.68
C GLY A 137 -1.25 -17.31 -19.96
N GLU A 138 -1.12 -18.14 -18.91
CA GLU A 138 0.14 -18.27 -18.15
C GLU A 138 1.35 -18.73 -18.98
N ASP A 139 1.11 -19.50 -20.04
CA ASP A 139 2.15 -20.02 -20.93
C ASP A 139 2.77 -18.90 -21.81
N ALA A 140 2.14 -17.72 -21.90
CA ALA A 140 2.64 -16.55 -22.64
C ALA A 140 3.43 -15.57 -21.76
N ILE A 141 3.52 -15.83 -20.45
CA ILE A 141 4.23 -14.97 -19.48
C ILE A 141 5.68 -15.44 -19.38
N ALA A 142 6.64 -14.53 -19.54
CA ALA A 142 8.07 -14.82 -19.41
C ALA A 142 8.40 -15.27 -17.97
N GLY A 143 9.28 -16.27 -17.84
CA GLY A 143 9.68 -16.84 -16.55
C GLY A 143 8.93 -18.13 -16.19
N LYS A 144 8.92 -18.49 -14.89
CA LYS A 144 8.27 -19.70 -14.38
C LYS A 144 7.32 -19.35 -13.24
N ARG A 145 6.09 -19.89 -13.27
CA ARG A 145 5.16 -19.69 -12.15
C ARG A 145 5.71 -20.33 -10.87
N PRO A 146 5.79 -19.59 -9.74
CA PRO A 146 6.18 -20.17 -8.46
C PRO A 146 5.13 -21.16 -7.97
N ALA A 147 5.59 -22.19 -7.26
CA ALA A 147 4.71 -23.12 -6.57
C ALA A 147 3.96 -22.38 -5.46
N GLY A 148 2.65 -22.61 -5.36
CA GLY A 148 1.83 -22.05 -4.31
C GLY A 148 0.97 -23.13 -3.63
N PHE A 149 0.28 -22.74 -2.57
CA PHE A 149 -0.59 -23.61 -1.77
C PHE A 149 -2.06 -23.25 -1.94
N ILE A 150 -2.94 -24.25 -1.94
CA ILE A 150 -4.40 -24.05 -2.04
C ILE A 150 -4.93 -23.16 -0.89
N ALA A 151 -4.28 -23.22 0.28
CA ALA A 151 -4.59 -22.39 1.43
C ALA A 151 -3.30 -22.08 2.22
N ALA A 152 -3.37 -21.09 3.09
CA ALA A 152 -2.27 -20.76 3.99
C ALA A 152 -1.97 -21.94 4.93
N HIS A 153 -0.70 -22.35 4.98
CA HIS A 153 -0.26 -23.40 5.90
C HIS A 153 -0.59 -23.04 7.36
N GLY A 154 -1.21 -23.96 8.10
CA GLY A 154 -1.63 -23.72 9.49
C GLY A 154 -2.84 -22.79 9.67
N GLY A 155 -3.52 -22.40 8.59
CA GLY A 155 -4.72 -21.57 8.63
C GLY A 155 -4.45 -20.07 8.85
N GLN A 156 -3.19 -19.65 8.94
CA GLN A 156 -2.79 -18.26 9.07
C GLN A 156 -1.88 -17.86 7.92
N ALA A 157 -2.16 -16.74 7.26
CA ALA A 157 -1.30 -16.16 6.23
C ALA A 157 -0.38 -15.10 6.85
N ASP A 158 0.82 -14.94 6.31
CA ASP A 158 1.69 -13.83 6.65
C ASP A 158 1.11 -12.53 6.08
N ASP A 159 1.35 -11.40 6.77
CA ASP A 159 1.01 -10.08 6.24
C ASP A 159 2.02 -9.65 5.16
N LEU A 160 1.74 -10.01 3.90
CA LEU A 160 2.64 -9.72 2.79
C LEU A 160 2.87 -8.22 2.57
N LYS A 161 1.97 -7.36 3.07
CA LYS A 161 2.11 -5.89 2.98
C LYS A 161 3.28 -5.36 3.82
N LEU A 162 3.86 -6.17 4.71
CA LEU A 162 5.11 -5.83 5.39
C LEU A 162 6.30 -5.71 4.43
N ILE A 163 6.21 -6.28 3.22
CA ILE A 163 7.19 -6.08 2.15
C ILE A 163 6.88 -4.76 1.43
N LYS A 164 7.84 -3.85 1.40
CA LYS A 164 7.72 -2.57 0.69
C LYS A 164 7.43 -2.81 -0.79
N GLY A 165 6.27 -2.31 -1.25
CA GLY A 165 5.80 -2.48 -2.63
C GLY A 165 4.56 -3.36 -2.77
N ILE A 166 4.27 -4.17 -1.76
CA ILE A 166 3.07 -5.00 -1.71
C ILE A 166 1.97 -4.20 -1.03
N GLY A 167 1.01 -3.72 -1.83
CA GLY A 167 -0.23 -3.14 -1.32
C GLY A 167 -1.36 -4.18 -1.23
N PRO A 168 -2.52 -3.83 -0.64
CA PRO A 168 -3.64 -4.77 -0.44
C PRO A 168 -4.11 -5.47 -1.73
N GLN A 169 -4.06 -4.76 -2.87
CA GLN A 169 -4.45 -5.33 -4.16
C GLN A 169 -3.43 -6.37 -4.67
N ASN A 170 -2.14 -6.15 -4.44
CA ASN A 170 -1.10 -7.09 -4.85
C ASN A 170 -1.07 -8.31 -3.93
N GLU A 171 -1.29 -8.11 -2.62
CA GLU A 171 -1.48 -9.18 -1.65
C GLU A 171 -2.64 -10.11 -2.06
N ALA A 172 -3.81 -9.54 -2.39
CA ALA A 172 -4.95 -10.33 -2.85
C ALA A 172 -4.64 -11.14 -4.12
N ARG A 173 -3.88 -10.58 -5.07
CA ARG A 173 -3.45 -11.28 -6.29
C ARG A 173 -2.43 -12.38 -5.99
N LEU A 174 -1.53 -12.17 -5.04
CA LEU A 174 -0.56 -13.17 -4.59
C LEU A 174 -1.26 -14.32 -3.85
N HIS A 175 -2.25 -14.02 -3.01
CA HIS A 175 -3.10 -15.02 -2.35
C HIS A 175 -3.90 -15.84 -3.37
N ALA A 176 -4.39 -15.22 -4.45
CA ALA A 176 -5.03 -15.93 -5.56
C ALA A 176 -4.05 -16.86 -6.32
N LEU A 177 -2.74 -16.54 -6.33
CA LEU A 177 -1.68 -17.43 -6.78
C LEU A 177 -1.23 -18.44 -5.70
N GLY A 178 -1.90 -18.44 -4.55
CA GLY A 178 -1.62 -19.20 -3.34
C GLY A 178 -0.22 -19.01 -2.77
N ILE A 179 0.26 -17.77 -2.87
CA ILE A 179 1.40 -17.26 -2.12
C ILE A 179 0.84 -16.62 -0.86
N TRP A 180 1.05 -17.25 0.28
CA TRP A 180 0.48 -16.85 1.57
C TRP A 180 1.55 -16.49 2.61
N HIS A 181 2.80 -16.90 2.38
CA HIS A 181 3.89 -16.82 3.36
C HIS A 181 5.13 -16.11 2.82
N PHE A 182 5.86 -15.40 3.68
CA PHE A 182 7.15 -14.79 3.36
C PHE A 182 8.18 -15.83 2.92
N SER A 183 8.12 -17.04 3.47
CA SER A 183 9.01 -18.14 3.10
C SER A 183 8.87 -18.54 1.63
N GLN A 184 7.67 -18.44 1.05
CA GLN A 184 7.42 -18.72 -0.36
C GLN A 184 8.06 -17.66 -1.26
N ILE A 185 7.91 -16.38 -0.90
CA ILE A 185 8.50 -15.26 -1.63
C ILE A 185 10.04 -15.27 -1.50
N ALA A 186 10.56 -15.60 -0.33
CA ALA A 186 12.00 -15.74 -0.07
C ALA A 186 12.64 -16.87 -0.90
N ALA A 187 11.87 -17.87 -1.30
CA ALA A 187 12.32 -18.99 -2.12
C ALA A 187 12.19 -18.74 -3.64
N TRP A 188 11.76 -17.55 -4.07
CA TRP A 188 11.64 -17.24 -5.49
C TRP A 188 12.99 -17.20 -6.20
N THR A 189 13.05 -17.88 -7.35
CA THR A 189 14.17 -17.76 -8.30
C THR A 189 13.97 -16.53 -9.20
N PRO A 190 15.00 -16.10 -9.95
CA PRO A 190 14.85 -15.02 -10.92
C PRO A 190 13.71 -15.27 -11.92
N GLU A 191 13.52 -16.51 -12.38
CA GLU A 191 12.42 -16.82 -13.31
C GLU A 191 11.04 -16.69 -12.63
N ASN A 192 10.94 -16.98 -11.33
CA ASN A 192 9.71 -16.77 -10.57
C ASN A 192 9.40 -15.28 -10.43
N VAL A 193 10.42 -14.47 -10.17
CA VAL A 193 10.28 -13.02 -10.03
C VAL A 193 9.83 -12.38 -11.34
N GLU A 194 10.41 -12.78 -12.47
CA GLU A 194 10.04 -12.29 -13.80
C GLU A 194 8.57 -12.63 -14.12
N TRP A 195 8.16 -13.87 -13.84
CA TRP A 195 6.80 -14.33 -14.09
C TRP A 195 5.79 -13.58 -13.24
N VAL A 196 6.04 -13.47 -11.93
CA VAL A 196 5.13 -12.77 -11.00
C VAL A 196 5.09 -11.27 -11.29
N GLY A 197 6.23 -10.65 -11.60
CA GLY A 197 6.29 -9.22 -11.96
C GLY A 197 5.47 -8.91 -13.21
N THR A 198 5.51 -9.80 -14.21
CA THR A 198 4.70 -9.69 -15.42
C THR A 198 3.22 -9.94 -15.13
N TYR A 199 2.89 -10.97 -14.35
CA TYR A 199 1.51 -11.27 -13.93
C TYR A 199 0.86 -10.10 -13.17
N LEU A 200 1.62 -9.42 -12.32
CA LEU A 200 1.12 -8.27 -11.57
C LEU A 200 1.13 -6.95 -12.37
N ALA A 201 1.55 -6.98 -13.64
CA ALA A 201 1.67 -5.85 -14.57
C ALA A 201 2.69 -4.77 -14.16
N PHE A 202 3.81 -5.18 -13.54
CA PHE A 202 4.93 -4.31 -13.20
C PHE A 202 6.30 -5.01 -13.26
N PRO A 203 6.74 -5.46 -14.46
CA PRO A 203 8.03 -6.15 -14.59
C PRO A 203 9.20 -5.30 -14.04
N GLY A 204 10.13 -5.94 -13.33
CA GLY A 204 11.32 -5.30 -12.76
C GLY A 204 11.11 -4.56 -11.43
N ARG A 205 9.87 -4.47 -10.92
CA ARG A 205 9.62 -3.79 -9.63
C ARG A 205 10.00 -4.65 -8.43
N ILE A 206 9.76 -5.96 -8.51
CA ILE A 206 10.00 -6.91 -7.42
C ILE A 206 11.50 -6.95 -7.07
N GLU A 207 12.35 -6.83 -8.09
CA GLU A 207 13.81 -6.77 -8.01
C GLU A 207 14.28 -5.42 -7.47
N ARG A 208 13.79 -4.31 -8.06
CA ARG A 208 14.17 -2.95 -7.65
C ARG A 208 13.82 -2.66 -6.20
N GLU A 209 12.68 -3.17 -5.74
CA GLU A 209 12.23 -3.03 -4.35
C GLU A 209 12.76 -4.16 -3.46
N GLY A 210 13.41 -5.19 -4.01
CA GLY A 210 14.09 -6.23 -3.23
C GLY A 210 13.15 -7.13 -2.42
N TRP A 211 11.99 -7.49 -2.98
CA TRP A 211 10.95 -8.24 -2.26
C TRP A 211 11.47 -9.57 -1.71
N VAL A 212 12.26 -10.33 -2.48
CA VAL A 212 12.83 -11.62 -2.06
C VAL A 212 13.73 -11.48 -0.84
N ALA A 213 14.58 -10.44 -0.82
CA ALA A 213 15.48 -10.18 0.31
C ALA A 213 14.71 -9.73 1.57
N GLN A 214 13.69 -8.88 1.42
CA GLN A 214 12.81 -8.47 2.52
C GLN A 214 12.02 -9.65 3.08
N ALA A 215 11.42 -10.47 2.21
CA ALA A 215 10.71 -11.68 2.59
C ALA A 215 11.63 -12.66 3.35
N ALA A 216 12.88 -12.82 2.91
CA ALA A 216 13.85 -13.66 3.61
C ALA A 216 14.24 -13.12 4.99
N ALA A 217 14.20 -11.80 5.20
CA ALA A 217 14.41 -11.21 6.53
C ALA A 217 13.20 -11.45 7.44
N LEU A 218 11.99 -11.22 6.92
CA LEU A 218 10.73 -11.41 7.64
C LEU A 218 10.47 -12.87 8.01
N ALA A 219 10.78 -13.80 7.10
CA ALA A 219 10.66 -15.25 7.34
C ALA A 219 11.61 -15.74 8.46
N ARG A 220 12.79 -15.12 8.58
CA ARG A 220 13.77 -15.43 9.63
C ARG A 220 13.32 -14.92 11.00
N THR A 221 12.75 -13.71 11.06
CA THR A 221 12.17 -13.17 12.30
C THR A 221 10.90 -13.89 12.71
N ALA A 222 10.17 -14.51 11.77
CA ALA A 222 9.02 -15.36 12.07
C ALA A 222 9.41 -16.74 12.63
N THR A 223 10.63 -17.23 12.35
CA THR A 223 11.09 -18.59 12.74
C THR A 223 12.07 -18.60 13.92
N THR A 224 12.65 -17.45 14.29
CA THR A 224 13.66 -17.39 15.35
C THR A 224 13.04 -16.88 16.66
N VAL A 225 12.60 -17.80 17.51
CA VAL A 225 12.32 -17.53 18.92
C VAL A 225 13.16 -18.50 19.76
N GLU A 226 14.32 -18.03 20.22
CA GLU A 226 15.09 -18.59 21.35
C GLU A 226 15.53 -17.40 22.24
N PRO A 227 15.58 -17.58 23.57
CA PRO A 227 15.28 -16.52 24.52
C PRO A 227 16.55 -15.82 25.02
N VAL A 228 16.69 -14.53 24.71
CA VAL A 228 17.62 -13.66 25.45
C VAL A 228 16.80 -12.83 26.43
N THR A 229 17.14 -13.00 27.70
CA THR A 229 16.58 -12.38 28.89
C THR A 229 16.45 -10.85 28.77
N ALA A 230 15.25 -10.37 28.46
CA ALA A 230 14.68 -9.12 28.97
C ALA A 230 13.19 -9.05 28.60
N ILE A 231 12.35 -9.23 29.63
CA ILE A 231 10.88 -9.04 29.67
C ILE A 231 10.08 -10.04 28.81
N PRO A 232 9.39 -11.02 29.41
CA PRO A 232 8.65 -12.02 28.65
C PRO A 232 7.33 -11.43 28.13
N LEU A 233 7.34 -10.95 26.89
CA LEU A 233 6.13 -10.80 26.08
C LEU A 233 5.88 -12.14 25.38
N SER A 234 5.16 -13.04 26.04
CA SER A 234 4.63 -14.27 25.45
C SER A 234 3.75 -13.94 24.23
N GLY A 235 3.86 -14.74 23.17
CA GLY A 235 3.06 -14.68 21.93
C GLY A 235 1.55 -14.83 22.11
N ALA A 236 1.04 -14.83 23.34
CA ALA A 236 -0.36 -14.54 23.65
C ALA A 236 -0.76 -13.06 23.45
N ALA A 237 0.19 -12.18 23.10
CA ALA A 237 -0.03 -10.73 23.01
C ALA A 237 -0.35 -10.20 21.59
N LEU A 238 -0.25 -11.01 20.54
CA LEU A 238 -0.64 -10.62 19.16
C LEU A 238 -1.95 -11.24 18.68
N GLU A 239 -2.37 -12.35 19.29
CA GLU A 239 -3.79 -12.66 19.35
C GLU A 239 -4.38 -11.67 20.35
N GLY A 240 -5.11 -10.65 19.89
CA GLY A 240 -5.90 -9.87 20.82
C GLY A 240 -6.68 -10.84 21.72
N LYS A 241 -6.73 -10.58 23.03
CA LYS A 241 -7.38 -11.51 23.96
C LYS A 241 -8.79 -11.78 23.44
N ARG A 242 -9.16 -13.05 23.22
CA ARG A 242 -10.53 -13.38 22.82
C ARG A 242 -11.48 -12.83 23.89
N PRO A 243 -12.48 -12.01 23.53
CA PRO A 243 -13.36 -11.43 24.53
C PRO A 243 -14.01 -12.51 25.38
N SER A 244 -13.92 -12.34 26.69
CA SER A 244 -14.50 -13.32 27.63
C SER A 244 -16.03 -13.25 27.72
N ASN A 245 -16.62 -12.19 27.16
CA ASN A 245 -18.05 -11.88 27.17
C ASN A 245 -18.77 -12.29 25.87
N LEU A 246 -18.21 -13.18 25.06
CA LEU A 246 -18.87 -13.72 23.87
C LEU A 246 -19.98 -14.71 24.26
N LEU A 247 -21.13 -14.57 23.62
CA LEU A 247 -22.31 -15.40 23.90
C LEU A 247 -22.64 -16.30 22.71
N PRO A 248 -23.09 -17.55 22.95
CA PRO A 248 -23.51 -18.46 21.88
C PRO A 248 -24.79 -18.00 21.16
N GLY A 249 -25.50 -17.02 21.72
CA GLY A 249 -26.69 -16.41 21.14
C GLY A 249 -27.12 -15.17 21.90
N ALA A 250 -28.00 -14.36 21.30
CA ALA A 250 -28.52 -13.16 21.93
C ALA A 250 -29.26 -13.48 23.24
N ARG A 251 -28.90 -12.80 24.34
CA ARG A 251 -29.66 -12.86 25.60
C ARG A 251 -31.15 -12.58 25.34
N GLY A 252 -32.01 -13.49 25.77
CA GLY A 252 -33.46 -13.38 25.58
C GLY A 252 -33.94 -13.48 24.12
N GLY A 253 -33.09 -13.96 23.20
CA GLY A 253 -33.44 -14.13 21.78
C GLY A 253 -33.63 -12.82 21.01
N LYS A 254 -33.29 -11.67 21.62
CA LYS A 254 -33.40 -10.34 21.00
C LYS A 254 -32.02 -9.70 20.93
N PRO A 255 -31.34 -9.72 19.78
CA PRO A 255 -30.09 -8.97 19.61
C PRO A 255 -30.38 -7.48 19.49
N ASP A 256 -29.41 -6.67 19.94
CA ASP A 256 -29.40 -5.24 19.66
C ASP A 256 -29.05 -5.00 18.18
N ASP A 257 -29.55 -3.89 17.63
CA ASP A 257 -29.21 -3.48 16.26
C ASP A 257 -27.85 -2.79 16.24
N LEU A 258 -26.78 -3.59 16.19
CA LEU A 258 -25.39 -3.10 16.17
C LEU A 258 -25.12 -2.13 15.01
N GLY A 259 -25.89 -2.22 13.92
CA GLY A 259 -25.83 -1.28 12.80
C GLY A 259 -26.34 0.14 13.10
N LEU A 260 -26.67 0.45 14.36
CA LEU A 260 -26.89 1.82 14.83
C LEU A 260 -25.60 2.55 15.22
N ILE A 261 -24.48 1.84 15.32
CA ILE A 261 -23.15 2.41 15.56
C ILE A 261 -22.52 2.78 14.21
N ASP A 262 -21.95 3.99 14.14
CA ASP A 262 -21.29 4.46 12.92
C ASP A 262 -20.12 3.55 12.52
N GLY A 263 -20.04 3.22 11.24
CA GLY A 263 -19.06 2.27 10.71
C GLY A 263 -19.40 0.79 10.89
N ILE A 264 -20.42 0.40 11.66
CA ILE A 264 -20.92 -0.98 11.71
C ILE A 264 -21.98 -1.18 10.61
N GLY A 265 -21.54 -1.66 9.44
CA GLY A 265 -22.44 -2.06 8.36
C GLY A 265 -23.14 -3.41 8.62
N PRO A 266 -24.13 -3.80 7.79
CA PRO A 266 -24.85 -5.07 7.96
C PRO A 266 -23.95 -6.30 7.93
N ALA A 267 -22.90 -6.30 7.08
CA ALA A 267 -21.92 -7.37 7.02
C ALA A 267 -21.08 -7.46 8.32
N ILE A 268 -20.65 -6.32 8.85
CA ILE A 268 -19.88 -6.27 10.10
C ILE A 268 -20.76 -6.70 11.28
N ALA A 269 -22.02 -6.26 11.33
CA ALA A 269 -22.98 -6.68 12.34
C ALA A 269 -23.23 -8.19 12.31
N GLU A 270 -23.31 -8.80 11.12
CA GLU A 270 -23.43 -10.25 10.96
C GLU A 270 -22.18 -10.99 11.45
N THR A 271 -20.98 -10.48 11.14
CA THR A 271 -19.74 -11.04 11.66
C THR A 271 -19.66 -10.92 13.18
N LEU A 272 -20.03 -9.78 13.76
CA LEU A 272 -20.07 -9.59 15.22
C LEU A 272 -21.03 -10.57 15.91
N ASN A 273 -22.23 -10.74 15.35
CA ASN A 273 -23.21 -11.72 15.83
C ASN A 273 -22.64 -13.15 15.76
N THR A 274 -21.98 -13.50 14.65
CA THR A 274 -21.33 -14.81 14.46
C THR A 274 -20.22 -15.05 15.48
N LEU A 275 -19.48 -14.00 15.84
CA LEU A 275 -18.44 -14.04 16.88
C LEU A 275 -19.02 -14.15 18.30
N GLY A 276 -20.31 -13.86 18.48
CA GLY A 276 -21.00 -13.93 19.77
C GLY A 276 -21.23 -12.56 20.44
N ILE A 277 -21.07 -11.47 19.69
CA ILE A 277 -21.39 -10.11 20.12
C ILE A 277 -22.76 -9.75 19.57
N TRP A 278 -23.74 -9.67 20.46
CA TRP A 278 -25.15 -9.48 20.12
C TRP A 278 -25.75 -8.21 20.73
N HIS A 279 -25.06 -7.58 21.69
CA HIS A 279 -25.58 -6.47 22.49
C HIS A 279 -24.56 -5.32 22.61
N PHE A 280 -25.05 -4.09 22.84
CA PHE A 280 -24.19 -2.91 22.96
C PHE A 280 -23.26 -2.97 24.19
N ASP A 281 -23.73 -3.51 25.31
CA ASP A 281 -22.92 -3.67 26.53
C ASP A 281 -21.71 -4.58 26.30
N GLN A 282 -21.81 -5.55 25.40
CA GLN A 282 -20.69 -6.43 25.06
C GLN A 282 -19.58 -5.65 24.38
N ILE A 283 -19.91 -4.66 23.52
CA ILE A 283 -18.95 -3.78 22.86
C ILE A 283 -18.31 -2.81 23.87
N VAL A 284 -19.10 -2.27 24.80
CA VAL A 284 -18.62 -1.37 25.87
C VAL A 284 -17.64 -2.07 26.80
N ALA A 285 -17.84 -3.36 27.05
CA ALA A 285 -16.99 -4.16 27.93
C ALA A 285 -15.68 -4.63 27.29
N LEU A 286 -15.45 -4.35 26.00
CA LEU A 286 -14.21 -4.76 25.32
C LEU A 286 -13.02 -3.93 25.79
N GLY A 287 -11.91 -4.61 26.10
CA GLY A 287 -10.62 -3.96 26.31
C GLY A 287 -9.93 -3.56 24.99
N PRO A 288 -8.86 -2.74 25.05
CA PRO A 288 -8.07 -2.37 23.87
C PRO A 288 -7.51 -3.56 23.09
N ASP A 289 -7.14 -4.64 23.78
CA ASP A 289 -6.62 -5.86 23.14
C ASP A 289 -7.74 -6.72 22.54
N GLU A 290 -8.93 -6.72 23.15
CA GLU A 290 -10.13 -7.40 22.63
C GLU A 290 -10.69 -6.68 21.39
N LEU A 291 -10.55 -5.35 21.33
CA LEU A 291 -10.86 -4.57 20.12
C LEU A 291 -9.89 -4.90 18.97
N ARG A 292 -8.61 -5.09 19.26
CA ARG A 292 -7.63 -5.54 18.26
C ARG A 292 -7.96 -6.92 17.71
N PHE A 293 -8.40 -7.83 18.58
CA PHE A 293 -8.91 -9.14 18.18
C PHE A 293 -10.06 -9.02 17.19
N LEU A 294 -11.04 -8.15 17.47
CA LEU A 294 -12.17 -7.92 16.58
C LEU A 294 -11.75 -7.27 15.27
N ALA A 295 -10.89 -6.25 15.30
CA ALA A 295 -10.40 -5.58 14.10
C ALA A 295 -9.71 -6.54 13.12
N HIS A 296 -8.99 -7.54 13.66
CA HIS A 296 -8.38 -8.61 12.88
C HIS A 296 -9.43 -9.54 12.23
N HIS A 297 -10.49 -9.89 12.97
CA HIS A 297 -11.52 -10.83 12.51
C HIS A 297 -12.63 -10.21 11.65
N THR A 298 -12.94 -8.92 11.82
CA THR A 298 -13.97 -8.21 11.04
C THR A 298 -13.41 -7.51 9.80
N GLY A 299 -12.09 -7.44 9.65
CA GLY A 299 -11.43 -6.83 8.51
C GLY A 299 -11.50 -5.29 8.52
N PHE A 300 -10.89 -4.68 9.55
CA PHE A 300 -10.92 -3.26 9.99
C PHE A 300 -12.01 -2.94 11.04
N PRO A 301 -11.71 -2.08 12.06
CA PRO A 301 -11.03 -0.80 11.86
C PRO A 301 -9.79 -0.51 12.74
N GLY A 302 -9.08 0.59 12.42
CA GLY A 302 -7.96 1.11 13.22
C GLY A 302 -8.37 1.45 14.66
N ARG A 303 -7.37 1.67 15.52
CA ARG A 303 -7.58 1.89 16.97
C ARG A 303 -8.58 3.02 17.28
N ASP A 304 -8.55 4.07 16.47
CA ASP A 304 -9.40 5.26 16.55
C ASP A 304 -10.90 4.96 16.37
N VAL A 305 -11.23 4.11 15.40
CA VAL A 305 -12.63 3.75 15.12
C VAL A 305 -13.17 2.78 16.17
N ALA A 306 -12.32 1.90 16.69
CA ALA A 306 -12.68 0.98 17.76
C ALA A 306 -13.04 1.74 19.06
N GLU A 307 -12.29 2.81 19.37
CA GLU A 307 -12.61 3.73 20.47
C GLU A 307 -13.94 4.47 20.23
N GLN A 308 -14.23 4.87 18.98
CA GLN A 308 -15.52 5.48 18.62
C GLN A 308 -16.70 4.50 18.79
N TRP A 309 -16.56 3.24 18.38
CA TRP A 309 -17.60 2.22 18.55
C TRP A 309 -18.00 2.04 20.00
N GLN A 310 -17.03 2.04 20.92
CA GLN A 310 -17.32 1.95 22.35
C GLN A 310 -18.07 3.17 22.89
N ALA A 311 -17.69 4.37 22.45
CA ALA A 311 -18.36 5.60 22.86
C ALA A 311 -19.82 5.62 22.42
N GLU A 312 -20.09 5.23 21.17
CA GLU A 312 -21.45 5.14 20.63
C GLU A 312 -22.25 4.00 21.26
N ALA A 313 -21.66 2.82 21.42
CA ALA A 313 -22.28 1.68 22.09
C ALA A 313 -22.69 2.04 23.52
N LYS A 314 -21.88 2.82 24.25
CA LYS A 314 -22.21 3.26 25.62
C LYS A 314 -23.44 4.15 25.66
N ILE A 315 -23.58 5.06 24.69
CA ILE A 315 -24.76 5.94 24.56
C ILE A 315 -26.00 5.11 24.24
N LEU A 316 -25.89 4.17 23.30
CA LEU A 316 -26.99 3.31 22.86
C LEU A 316 -27.42 2.30 23.94
N ALA A 317 -26.47 1.72 24.68
CA ALA A 317 -26.74 0.84 25.83
C ALA A 317 -27.49 1.57 26.95
N GLY A 318 -27.23 2.87 27.13
CA GLY A 318 -27.98 3.74 28.05
C GLY A 318 -29.37 4.15 27.56
N GLY A 319 -29.81 3.69 26.39
CA GLY A 319 -31.07 4.08 25.76
C GLY A 319 -31.03 5.45 25.07
N GLY A 320 -29.85 6.05 24.93
CA GLY A 320 -29.64 7.29 24.19
C GLY A 320 -29.63 7.09 22.66
N GLU A 321 -29.47 8.18 21.92
CA GLU A 321 -29.35 8.15 20.46
C GLU A 321 -28.13 8.96 19.99
N THR A 322 -27.26 8.34 19.20
CA THR A 322 -26.17 9.01 18.47
C THR A 322 -26.72 9.71 17.22
N GLU A 323 -25.96 10.66 16.66
CA GLU A 323 -26.34 11.33 15.40
C GLU A 323 -26.56 10.32 14.26
N HIS A 324 -25.66 9.34 14.13
CA HIS A 324 -25.78 8.25 13.18
C HIS A 324 -27.06 7.43 13.42
N SER A 325 -27.32 7.01 14.66
CA SER A 325 -28.51 6.20 14.98
C SER A 325 -29.82 6.93 14.65
N ARG A 326 -29.88 8.26 14.89
CA ARG A 326 -31.04 9.09 14.51
C ARG A 326 -31.23 9.13 13.00
N ALA A 327 -30.15 9.33 12.25
CA ALA A 327 -30.18 9.36 10.79
C ALA A 327 -30.62 8.00 10.21
N VAL A 328 -30.11 6.89 10.73
CA VAL A 328 -30.49 5.53 10.31
C VAL A 328 -31.96 5.26 10.61
N LYS A 329 -32.43 5.55 11.84
CA LYS A 329 -33.85 5.39 12.21
C LYS A 329 -34.76 6.25 11.34
N ALA A 330 -34.39 7.50 11.05
CA ALA A 330 -35.15 8.40 10.18
C ALA A 330 -35.24 7.87 8.74
N LYS A 331 -34.11 7.40 8.18
CA LYS A 331 -34.05 6.81 6.83
C LYS A 331 -34.91 5.55 6.73
N ARG A 332 -34.89 4.68 7.74
CA ARG A 332 -35.72 3.46 7.81
C ARG A 332 -37.21 3.80 7.93
N ARG A 333 -37.58 4.80 8.73
CA ARG A 333 -38.97 5.30 8.81
C ARG A 333 -39.47 5.84 7.47
N LYS A 334 -38.64 6.59 6.73
CA LYS A 334 -38.99 7.11 5.41
C LYS A 334 -39.17 6.02 4.36
N ARG A 335 -38.40 4.92 4.44
CA ARG A 335 -38.55 3.75 3.55
C ARG A 335 -39.81 2.91 3.80
N LYS A 336 -40.40 3.00 4.99
CA LYS A 336 -41.60 2.24 5.38
C LYS A 336 -42.91 3.02 5.15
N ARG A 337 -42.82 4.31 4.83
CA ARG A 337 -43.96 5.15 4.43
C ARG A 337 -44.02 5.21 2.92
#